data_AF-A0A1K1Q1C8-F1
#
_entry.id   AF-A0A1K1Q1C8-F1
#
_cell.length_a   1.000
_cell.length_b   1.000
_cell.length_c   1.000
_cell.angle_alpha   90.00
_cell.angle_beta   90.00
_cell.angle_gamma   90.00
#
_symmetry.space_group_name_H-M   'P 1'
#
loop_
_entity.id
_entity.type
_entity.pdbx_description
1 polymer ?
#
loop_
_entity_poly.entity_id
_entity_poly.type
_entity_poly.pdbx_seq_one_letter_code
_entity_poly.pdbx_strand_id
1 'polypeptide(L)'
;MAFQTPMFFKYYAQTYRVDSTPDGGLMGTILDLDTGFFREDNSHIREVIWSTTESDIQGPFSEDRFVQETERERDYHLTGEGPIFALYETVGGLYAQARKRENRRLEPQEVALVQSIYKRTFKMWEDEAARRAAGEPPTFEARRKHPIRRAEQ
;
A
#
# COMPACT_ATOMS: atom_id res chain seq x y z
N MET A 1 -6.18 -5.61 28.39
CA MET A 1 -5.95 -4.39 27.59
C MET A 1 -6.84 -4.49 26.36
N ALA A 2 -7.61 -3.45 26.04
CA ALA A 2 -8.36 -3.39 24.78
C ALA A 2 -7.48 -2.69 23.74
N PHE A 3 -7.28 -3.32 22.58
CA PHE A 3 -6.57 -2.70 21.47
C PHE A 3 -7.49 -1.71 20.76
N GLN A 4 -6.98 -0.54 20.38
CA GLN A 4 -7.71 0.38 19.52
C GLN A 4 -7.50 -0.03 18.06
N THR A 5 -8.38 -0.88 17.54
CA THR A 5 -8.40 -1.28 16.13
C THR A 5 -9.29 -0.35 15.30
N PRO A 6 -9.01 -0.14 14.00
CA PRO A 6 -7.89 -0.71 13.26
C PRO A 6 -6.55 -0.08 13.64
N MET A 7 -5.50 -0.91 13.65
CA MET A 7 -4.11 -0.45 13.81
C MET A 7 -3.35 -0.62 12.50
N PHE A 8 -2.56 0.38 12.13
CA PHE A 8 -1.86 0.42 10.86
C PHE A 8 -0.35 0.45 11.05
N PHE A 9 0.36 -0.35 10.26
CA PHE A 9 1.81 -0.49 10.32
C PHE A 9 2.39 -0.64 8.92
N LYS A 10 3.71 -0.64 8.85
CA LYS A 10 4.47 -1.08 7.69
C LYS A 10 5.52 -2.08 8.15
N TYR A 11 5.48 -3.26 7.53
CA TYR A 11 6.38 -4.37 7.72
C TYR A 11 7.26 -4.48 6.47
N TYR A 12 8.54 -4.10 6.57
CA TYR A 12 9.41 -3.87 5.42
C TYR A 12 8.77 -2.92 4.37
N ALA A 13 8.48 -3.43 3.17
CA ALA A 13 7.82 -2.70 2.08
C ALA A 13 6.31 -2.98 2.01
N GLN A 14 5.76 -3.73 2.96
CA GLN A 14 4.36 -4.16 2.95
C GLN A 14 3.59 -3.42 4.04
N THR A 15 2.53 -2.71 3.67
CA THR A 15 1.64 -2.13 4.68
C THR A 15 0.82 -3.24 5.33
N TYR A 16 0.57 -3.08 6.63
CA TYR A 16 -0.06 -4.10 7.47
C TYR A 16 -1.16 -3.45 8.31
N ARG A 17 -2.34 -4.07 8.32
CA ARG A 17 -3.49 -3.61 9.10
C ARG A 17 -3.95 -4.72 10.04
N VAL A 18 -4.20 -4.36 11.29
CA VAL A 18 -4.76 -5.25 12.31
C VAL A 18 -6.16 -4.77 12.68
N ASP A 19 -7.14 -5.63 12.44
CA ASP A 19 -8.55 -5.43 12.76
C ASP A 19 -8.99 -6.32 13.93
N SER A 20 -10.04 -5.92 14.65
CA SER A 20 -10.71 -6.81 15.60
C SER A 20 -11.66 -7.76 14.87
N THR A 21 -11.71 -9.02 15.30
CA THR A 21 -12.68 -9.99 14.79
C THR A 21 -13.95 -10.03 15.67
N PRO A 22 -15.11 -10.48 15.15
CA PRO A 22 -16.35 -10.55 15.91
C PRO A 22 -16.31 -11.43 17.17
N ASP A 23 -15.42 -12.42 17.21
CA ASP A 23 -15.17 -13.33 18.33
C ASP A 23 -14.19 -12.76 19.38
N GLY A 24 -13.75 -11.50 19.21
CA GLY A 24 -12.84 -10.82 20.14
C GLY A 24 -11.36 -11.13 19.91
N GLY A 25 -11.02 -11.79 18.79
CA GLY A 25 -9.66 -11.96 18.32
C GLY A 25 -9.14 -10.77 17.50
N LEU A 26 -7.98 -10.96 16.89
CA LEU A 26 -7.36 -10.01 15.97
C LEU A 26 -7.10 -10.69 14.64
N MET A 27 -7.28 -9.95 13.55
CA MET A 27 -6.99 -10.39 12.19
C MET A 27 -6.01 -9.43 11.53
N GLY A 28 -4.96 -9.99 10.94
CA GLY A 28 -3.93 -9.26 10.23
C GLY A 28 -4.17 -9.31 8.72
N THR A 29 -3.96 -8.19 8.05
CA THR A 29 -3.97 -8.11 6.58
C THR A 29 -2.72 -7.40 6.10
N ILE A 30 -2.03 -8.00 5.12
CA ILE A 30 -0.77 -7.51 4.58
C ILE A 30 -0.89 -7.21 3.09
N LEU A 31 -0.24 -6.14 2.65
CA LEU A 31 -0.15 -5.81 1.23
C LEU A 31 0.71 -6.85 0.49
N ASP A 32 0.15 -7.49 -0.51
CA ASP A 32 0.88 -8.33 -1.46
C ASP A 32 1.49 -7.46 -2.57
N LEU A 33 2.83 -7.45 -2.68
CA LEU A 33 3.55 -6.63 -3.65
C LEU A 33 3.62 -7.23 -5.06
N ASP A 34 3.15 -8.46 -5.25
CA ASP A 34 3.03 -9.10 -6.56
C ASP A 34 1.68 -8.76 -7.21
N THR A 35 0.62 -8.72 -6.41
CA THR A 35 -0.75 -8.50 -6.91
C THR A 35 -1.28 -7.09 -6.63
N GLY A 36 -0.75 -6.41 -5.61
CA GLY A 36 -1.25 -5.15 -5.09
C GLY A 36 -2.46 -5.27 -4.17
N PHE A 37 -3.00 -6.46 -3.94
CA PHE A 37 -4.14 -6.65 -3.05
C PHE A 37 -3.71 -6.96 -1.61
N PHE A 38 -4.60 -6.73 -0.67
CA PHE A 38 -4.41 -7.19 0.70
C PHE A 38 -4.77 -8.67 0.78
N ARG A 39 -3.93 -9.45 1.49
CA ARG A 39 -4.22 -10.83 1.87
C ARG A 39 -4.23 -10.97 3.38
N GLU A 40 -4.98 -11.93 3.88
CA GLU A 40 -4.92 -12.30 5.30
C GLU A 40 -3.52 -12.82 5.65
N ASP A 41 -2.98 -12.33 6.75
CA ASP A 41 -1.70 -12.76 7.31
C ASP A 41 -1.66 -12.49 8.81
N ASN A 42 -1.92 -13.53 9.60
CA ASN A 42 -1.96 -13.42 11.05
C ASN A 42 -0.59 -13.66 11.72
N SER A 43 0.46 -14.04 10.97
CA SER A 43 1.74 -14.41 11.60
C SER A 43 2.49 -13.23 12.21
N HIS A 44 2.23 -12.00 11.75
CA HIS A 44 2.92 -10.80 12.20
C HIS A 44 2.17 -9.99 13.28
N ILE A 45 0.94 -10.36 13.67
CA ILE A 45 0.12 -9.61 14.64
C ILE A 45 0.88 -9.40 15.96
N ARG A 46 1.46 -10.48 16.49
CA ARG A 46 2.24 -10.49 17.74
C ARG A 46 3.43 -9.53 17.65
N GLU A 47 4.14 -9.58 16.54
CA GLU A 47 5.34 -8.80 16.28
C GLU A 47 5.03 -7.31 16.19
N VAL A 48 4.04 -6.91 15.39
CA VAL A 48 3.72 -5.49 15.19
C VAL A 48 3.08 -4.83 16.41
N ILE A 49 2.36 -5.59 17.24
CA ILE A 49 1.72 -5.07 18.46
C ILE A 49 2.70 -4.94 19.62
N TRP A 50 3.63 -5.90 19.77
CA TRP A 50 4.49 -5.98 20.96
C TRP A 50 5.97 -5.65 20.70
N SER A 51 6.43 -5.63 19.45
CA SER A 51 7.85 -5.43 19.07
C SER A 51 8.06 -4.23 18.14
N THR A 52 7.52 -3.06 18.49
CA THR A 52 7.64 -1.82 17.70
C THR A 52 9.07 -1.25 17.60
N THR A 53 10.08 -1.93 18.15
CA THR A 53 11.50 -1.54 18.11
C THR A 53 12.35 -2.31 17.09
N GLU A 54 11.78 -3.26 16.35
CA GLU A 54 12.52 -3.91 15.25
C GLU A 54 12.67 -2.93 14.07
N SER A 55 13.84 -2.90 13.44
CA SER A 55 14.18 -1.92 12.38
C SER A 55 13.23 -1.98 11.18
N ASP A 56 12.56 -3.12 11.00
CA ASP A 56 11.75 -3.43 9.84
C ASP A 56 10.25 -3.19 10.08
N ILE A 57 9.86 -2.73 11.28
CA ILE A 57 8.48 -2.40 11.64
C ILE A 57 8.36 -0.89 11.87
N GLN A 58 7.40 -0.26 11.18
CA GLN A 58 7.06 1.14 11.40
C GLN A 58 5.58 1.26 11.77
N GLY A 59 5.30 2.05 12.81
CA GLY A 59 3.94 2.34 13.26
C GLY A 59 3.85 2.52 14.78
N PRO A 60 2.63 2.68 15.32
CA PRO A 60 1.36 2.74 14.59
C PRO A 60 1.23 3.99 13.72
N PHE A 61 0.58 3.86 12.57
CA PHE A 61 0.28 4.95 11.62
C PHE A 61 -1.15 5.45 11.78
N SER A 62 -1.37 6.70 11.37
CA SER A 62 -2.73 7.16 11.04
C SER A 62 -3.21 6.48 9.75
N GLU A 63 -4.53 6.40 9.57
CA GLU A 63 -5.14 5.86 8.35
C GLU A 63 -4.65 6.58 7.09
N ASP A 64 -4.59 7.93 7.15
CA ASP A 64 -4.04 8.72 6.04
C ASP A 64 -2.61 8.30 5.68
N ARG A 65 -1.74 8.11 6.68
CA ARG A 65 -0.35 7.67 6.43
C ARG A 65 -0.30 6.25 5.89
N PHE A 66 -1.16 5.35 6.38
CA PHE A 66 -1.29 3.99 5.85
C PHE A 66 -1.67 3.99 4.37
N VAL A 67 -2.63 4.80 3.96
CA VAL A 67 -3.02 4.97 2.56
C VAL A 67 -1.82 5.49 1.73
N GLN A 68 -1.12 6.52 2.22
CA GLN A 68 0.03 7.07 1.49
C GLN A 68 1.15 6.04 1.30
N GLU A 69 1.49 5.28 2.35
CA GLU A 69 2.52 4.26 2.26
C GLU A 69 2.08 3.09 1.37
N THR A 70 0.81 2.68 1.43
CA THR A 70 0.28 1.59 0.59
C THR A 70 0.40 1.95 -0.89
N GLU A 71 -0.07 3.14 -1.28
CA GLU A 71 -0.04 3.57 -2.68
C GLU A 71 1.38 3.85 -3.17
N ARG A 72 2.26 4.34 -2.29
CA ARG A 72 3.67 4.50 -2.63
C ARG A 72 4.32 3.16 -2.95
N GLU A 73 4.05 2.12 -2.17
CA GLU A 73 4.62 0.79 -2.43
C GLU A 73 3.99 0.12 -3.65
N ARG A 74 2.69 0.30 -3.88
CA ARG A 74 2.02 -0.12 -5.12
C ARG A 74 2.60 0.58 -6.35
N ASP A 75 2.75 1.91 -6.34
CA ASP A 75 3.40 2.64 -7.44
C ASP A 75 4.84 2.13 -7.62
N TYR A 76 5.62 1.99 -6.55
CA TYR A 76 7.00 1.55 -6.69
C TYR A 76 7.14 0.12 -7.24
N HIS A 77 6.30 -0.82 -6.80
CA HIS A 77 6.44 -2.24 -7.12
C HIS A 77 5.58 -2.74 -8.28
N LEU A 78 4.50 -2.04 -8.66
CA LEU A 78 3.54 -2.52 -9.65
C LEU A 78 3.51 -1.64 -10.89
N THR A 79 3.23 -2.29 -12.02
CA THR A 79 2.93 -1.67 -13.30
C THR A 79 1.72 -2.40 -13.90
N GLY A 80 1.08 -1.79 -14.88
CA GLY A 80 -0.10 -2.34 -15.49
C GLY A 80 -0.75 -1.35 -16.41
N GLU A 81 -1.94 -1.69 -16.86
CA GLU A 81 -2.79 -0.84 -17.69
C GLU A 81 -4.02 -0.43 -16.90
N GLY A 82 -4.57 0.74 -17.21
CA GLY A 82 -5.79 1.24 -16.60
C GLY A 82 -5.60 2.53 -15.78
N PRO A 83 -6.70 3.06 -15.25
CA PRO A 83 -6.74 4.42 -14.70
C PRO A 83 -5.87 4.61 -13.45
N ILE A 84 -5.59 3.55 -12.68
CA ILE A 84 -4.67 3.63 -11.53
C ILE A 84 -3.24 3.93 -11.99
N PHE A 85 -2.76 3.23 -13.02
CA PHE A 85 -1.39 3.37 -13.48
C PHE A 85 -1.13 4.71 -14.18
N ALA A 86 -2.12 5.25 -14.90
CA ALA A 86 -2.05 6.62 -15.42
C ALA A 86 -1.91 7.68 -14.30
N LEU A 87 -2.58 7.45 -13.16
CA LEU A 87 -2.46 8.30 -11.97
C LEU A 87 -1.09 8.16 -11.30
N TYR A 88 -0.55 6.95 -11.20
CA TYR A 88 0.82 6.73 -10.74
C TYR A 88 1.87 7.36 -11.66
N GLU A 89 1.70 7.29 -12.98
CA GLU A 89 2.56 8.00 -13.93
C GLU A 89 2.55 9.51 -13.70
N THR A 90 1.39 10.08 -13.36
CA THR A 90 1.28 11.50 -12.99
C THR A 90 2.12 11.81 -11.75
N VAL A 91 2.04 10.96 -10.71
CA VAL A 91 2.86 11.10 -9.50
C VAL A 91 4.35 10.97 -9.81
N GLY A 92 4.73 9.98 -10.60
CA GLY A 92 6.10 9.78 -11.08
C GLY A 92 6.63 11.00 -11.86
N GLY A 93 5.78 11.62 -12.67
CA GLY A 93 6.06 12.87 -13.40
C GLY A 93 6.38 14.05 -12.49
N LEU A 94 5.59 14.24 -11.41
CA LEU A 94 5.84 15.28 -10.41
C LEU A 94 7.20 15.08 -9.72
N TYR A 95 7.49 13.86 -9.27
CA TYR A 95 8.80 13.55 -8.66
C TYR A 95 9.96 13.72 -9.65
N ALA A 96 9.78 13.32 -10.91
CA ALA A 96 10.80 13.49 -11.94
C ALA A 96 11.06 14.97 -12.22
N GLN A 97 10.02 15.79 -12.32
CA GLN A 97 10.14 17.23 -12.50
C GLN A 97 10.91 17.87 -11.32
N ALA A 98 10.42 17.69 -10.09
CA ALA A 98 11.01 18.30 -8.91
C ALA A 98 12.46 17.84 -8.68
N ARG A 99 12.73 16.52 -8.72
CA ARG A 99 14.06 15.99 -8.37
C ARG A 99 15.06 16.04 -9.52
N LYS A 100 14.67 15.61 -10.71
CA LYS A 100 15.63 15.43 -11.82
C LYS A 100 15.85 16.71 -12.61
N ARG A 101 14.83 17.57 -12.74
CA ARG A 101 14.91 18.79 -13.54
C ARG A 101 15.19 20.03 -12.69
N GLU A 102 14.60 20.11 -11.51
CA GLU A 102 14.66 21.32 -10.67
C GLU A 102 15.51 21.15 -9.40
N ASN A 103 16.00 19.94 -9.12
CA ASN A 103 16.81 19.59 -7.95
C ASN A 103 16.21 20.09 -6.61
N ARG A 104 14.89 19.97 -6.46
CA ARG A 104 14.14 20.35 -5.26
C ARG A 104 13.25 19.22 -4.76
N ARG A 105 12.66 19.45 -3.57
CA ARG A 105 11.57 18.62 -3.05
C ARG A 105 10.25 19.05 -3.69
N LEU A 106 9.22 18.21 -3.57
CA LEU A 106 7.87 18.59 -3.97
C LEU A 106 7.42 19.83 -3.18
N GLU A 107 6.81 20.77 -3.86
CA GLU A 107 6.14 21.92 -3.26
C GLU A 107 4.88 21.46 -2.51
N PRO A 108 4.38 22.24 -1.52
CA PRO A 108 3.20 21.85 -0.74
C PRO A 108 1.98 21.48 -1.60
N GLN A 109 1.75 22.20 -2.69
CA GLN A 109 0.68 21.90 -3.65
C GLN A 109 0.87 20.59 -4.42
N GLU A 110 2.12 20.23 -4.75
CA GLU A 110 2.44 18.97 -5.41
C GLU A 110 2.30 17.81 -4.42
N VAL A 111 2.71 18.01 -3.15
CA VAL A 111 2.47 17.04 -2.07
C VAL A 111 0.98 16.79 -1.88
N ALA A 112 0.16 17.86 -1.82
CA ALA A 112 -1.29 17.73 -1.70
C ALA A 112 -1.90 17.01 -2.91
N LEU A 113 -1.40 17.27 -4.12
CA LEU A 113 -1.82 16.56 -5.34
C LEU A 113 -1.49 15.07 -5.25
N VAL A 114 -0.25 14.71 -4.91
CA VAL A 114 0.15 13.29 -4.70
C VAL A 114 -0.76 12.63 -3.66
N GLN A 115 -1.01 13.29 -2.52
CA GLN A 115 -1.87 12.76 -1.48
C GLN A 115 -3.29 12.50 -1.96
N SER A 116 -3.88 13.42 -2.74
CA SER A 116 -5.21 13.24 -3.32
C SER A 116 -5.27 12.12 -4.36
N ILE A 117 -4.23 11.98 -5.19
CA ILE A 117 -4.10 10.87 -6.15
C ILE A 117 -4.04 9.54 -5.41
N TYR A 118 -3.23 9.44 -4.35
CA TYR A 118 -3.12 8.23 -3.54
C TYR A 118 -4.44 7.88 -2.84
N LYS A 119 -5.16 8.86 -2.27
CA LYS A 119 -6.50 8.60 -1.71
C LYS A 119 -7.47 8.03 -2.77
N ARG A 120 -7.43 8.57 -3.99
CA ARG A 120 -8.28 8.10 -5.09
C ARG A 120 -7.90 6.70 -5.56
N THR A 121 -6.63 6.44 -5.79
CA THR A 121 -6.12 5.14 -6.27
C THR A 121 -6.34 4.05 -5.23
N PHE A 122 -6.18 4.34 -3.94
CA PHE A 122 -6.51 3.43 -2.85
C PHE A 122 -7.97 2.97 -2.92
N LYS A 123 -8.92 3.91 -3.07
CA LYS A 123 -10.34 3.58 -3.25
C LYS A 123 -10.59 2.72 -4.49
N MET A 124 -9.90 3.00 -5.60
CA MET A 124 -10.05 2.21 -6.83
C MET A 124 -9.55 0.76 -6.65
N TRP A 125 -8.50 0.54 -5.86
CA TRP A 125 -8.07 -0.80 -5.47
C TRP A 125 -9.10 -1.52 -4.60
N GLU A 126 -9.73 -0.83 -3.65
CA GLU A 126 -10.80 -1.41 -2.82
C GLU A 126 -12.03 -1.77 -3.64
N ASP A 127 -12.46 -0.87 -4.53
CA ASP A 127 -13.59 -1.10 -5.43
C ASP A 127 -13.30 -2.29 -6.37
N GLU A 128 -12.06 -2.42 -6.86
CA GLU A 128 -11.63 -3.57 -7.67
C GLU A 128 -11.57 -4.87 -6.86
N ALA A 129 -11.10 -4.83 -5.61
CA ALA A 129 -11.09 -5.99 -4.74
C ALA A 129 -12.52 -6.51 -4.48
N ALA A 130 -13.46 -5.61 -4.20
CA ALA A 130 -14.88 -5.94 -4.04
C ALA A 130 -15.49 -6.51 -5.32
N ARG A 131 -15.18 -5.91 -6.47
CA ARG A 131 -15.59 -6.39 -7.79
C ARG A 131 -15.11 -7.83 -8.05
N ARG A 132 -13.83 -8.12 -7.81
CA ARG A 132 -13.27 -9.47 -7.98
C ARG A 132 -13.88 -10.48 -7.03
N ALA A 133 -14.12 -10.09 -5.77
CA ALA A 133 -14.82 -10.93 -4.80
C ALA A 133 -16.26 -11.24 -5.21
N ALA A 134 -16.92 -10.33 -5.93
CA ALA A 134 -18.25 -10.55 -6.52
C ALA A 134 -18.22 -11.41 -7.80
N GLY A 135 -17.03 -11.81 -8.29
CA GLY A 135 -16.87 -12.58 -9.53
C GLY A 135 -17.02 -11.75 -10.80
N GLU A 136 -17.01 -10.43 -10.70
CA GLU A 136 -17.04 -9.54 -11.86
C GLU A 136 -15.67 -9.50 -12.58
N PRO A 137 -15.66 -9.25 -13.90
CA PRO A 137 -14.41 -9.12 -14.64
C PRO A 137 -13.59 -7.92 -14.13
N PRO A 138 -12.25 -8.06 -14.06
CA PRO A 138 -11.38 -7.01 -13.55
C PRO A 138 -11.41 -5.77 -14.46
N THR A 139 -11.27 -4.58 -13.85
CA THR A 139 -11.20 -3.30 -14.61
C THR A 139 -9.78 -2.86 -14.94
N PHE A 140 -8.78 -3.47 -14.30
CA PHE A 140 -7.37 -3.26 -14.59
C PHE A 140 -6.56 -4.52 -14.25
N GLU A 141 -5.38 -4.63 -14.84
CA GLU A 141 -4.41 -5.66 -14.52
C GLU A 141 -3.15 -5.05 -13.91
N ALA A 142 -2.68 -5.65 -12.83
CA ALA A 142 -1.46 -5.26 -12.15
C ALA A 142 -0.44 -6.41 -12.22
N ARG A 143 0.82 -6.05 -12.45
CA ARG A 143 1.96 -6.98 -12.47
C ARG A 143 3.17 -6.34 -11.80
N ARG A 144 4.05 -7.16 -11.23
CA ARG A 144 5.29 -6.69 -10.60
C ARG A 144 6.22 -6.01 -11.63
N LYS A 145 6.72 -4.82 -11.30
CA LYS A 145 7.72 -4.05 -12.10
C LYS A 145 9.06 -4.76 -12.21
N HIS A 146 9.52 -5.35 -11.11
CA HIS A 146 10.82 -6.00 -11.01
C HIS A 146 10.64 -7.48 -10.69
N PRO A 147 10.71 -8.39 -11.67
CA PRO A 147 10.63 -9.82 -11.40
C PRO A 147 11.76 -10.20 -10.45
N ILE A 148 11.46 -11.04 -9.45
CA ILE A 148 12.50 -11.70 -8.65
C ILE A 148 13.37 -12.44 -9.67
N ARG A 149 14.67 -12.11 -9.75
CA ARG A 149 15.63 -12.99 -10.41
C ARG A 149 15.52 -14.34 -9.70
N ARG A 150 14.79 -15.29 -10.29
CA ARG A 150 14.93 -16.68 -9.89
C ARG A 150 16.39 -17.02 -10.20
N ALA A 151 17.19 -17.22 -9.16
CA ALA A 151 18.45 -17.91 -9.33
C ALA A 151 18.06 -19.31 -9.82
N GLU A 152 18.25 -19.57 -11.11
CA GLU A 152 18.24 -20.92 -11.63
C GLU A 152 19.32 -21.69 -10.87
N GLN A 153 18.90 -22.76 -10.18
CA GLN A 153 19.76 -23.82 -9.68
C GLN A 153 19.43 -25.08 -10.46
#